data_AF-A0A4Q5RDY8-F1
#
_entry.id   AF-A0A4Q5RDY8-F1
#
_cell.length_a   1.000
_cell.length_b   1.000
_cell.length_c   1.000
_cell.angle_alpha   90.00
_cell.angle_beta   90.00
_cell.angle_gamma   90.00
#
_symmetry.space_group_name_H-M   'P 1'
#
loop_
_entity.id
_entity.type
_entity.pdbx_description
1 polymer ?
#
loop_
_entity_poly.entity_id
_entity_poly.type
_entity_poly.pdbx_seq_one_letter_code
_entity_poly.pdbx_strand_id
1 'polypeptide(L)'
;MSQPSLQRRLGLVQATALNMIDMVGIGPFVTLPLIMGFMGPNFLLAWLVGAALAAVDGLIWSELGAAYPEAGGSYRFLKLAYG
;
A
#
# COMPACT_ATOMS: atom_id res chain seq x y z
N MET A 1 17.17 -10.01 32.83
CA MET A 1 16.87 -8.68 32.26
C MET A 1 15.61 -8.80 31.43
N SER A 2 14.51 -8.18 31.85
CA SER A 2 13.24 -8.20 31.11
C SER A 2 13.40 -7.37 29.84
N GLN A 3 13.24 -7.98 28.67
CA GLN A 3 13.32 -7.25 27.40
C GLN A 3 12.13 -6.28 27.31
N PRO A 4 12.34 -5.02 26.89
CA PRO A 4 11.23 -4.10 26.65
C PRO A 4 10.31 -4.66 25.56
N SER A 5 9.03 -4.80 25.87
CA SER A 5 8.01 -5.28 24.93
C SER A 5 7.45 -4.11 24.11
N LEU A 6 7.27 -4.33 22.81
CA LEU A 6 6.65 -3.33 21.92
C LEU A 6 5.18 -3.15 22.30
N GLN A 7 4.77 -1.90 22.54
CA GLN A 7 3.38 -1.57 22.82
C GLN A 7 2.62 -1.31 21.53
N ARG A 8 1.50 -2.02 21.31
CA ARG A 8 0.61 -1.83 20.16
C ARG A 8 -0.20 -0.53 20.32
N ARG A 9 0.39 0.60 19.91
CA ARG A 9 -0.22 1.94 20.03
C ARG A 9 -0.72 2.52 18.70
N LEU A 10 -0.40 1.89 17.57
CA LEU A 10 -0.87 2.33 16.27
C LEU A 10 -2.36 1.97 16.14
N GLY A 11 -3.21 2.98 16.15
CA GLY A 11 -4.63 2.86 15.81
C GLY A 11 -4.87 3.10 14.32
N LEU A 12 -6.14 3.18 13.94
CA LEU A 12 -6.56 3.36 12.55
C LEU A 12 -5.92 4.60 11.91
N VAL A 13 -5.98 5.75 12.59
CA VAL A 13 -5.47 7.02 12.04
C VAL A 13 -3.97 6.94 11.79
N GLN A 14 -3.20 6.43 12.75
CA GLN A 14 -1.75 6.31 12.60
C GLN A 14 -1.39 5.29 11.53
N ALA A 15 -2.08 4.14 11.48
CA ALA A 15 -1.85 3.11 10.47
C ALA A 15 -2.16 3.62 9.05
N THR A 16 -3.28 4.31 8.85
CA THR A 16 -3.64 4.92 7.56
C THR A 16 -2.65 6.02 7.17
N ALA A 17 -2.24 6.88 8.12
CA ALA A 17 -1.26 7.92 7.85
C ALA A 17 0.09 7.33 7.43
N LEU A 18 0.56 6.28 8.10
CA LEU A 18 1.77 5.57 7.73
C LEU A 18 1.68 4.98 6.31
N ASN A 19 0.58 4.29 6.00
CA ASN A 19 0.35 3.75 4.66
C ASN A 19 0.36 4.86 3.58
N MET A 20 -0.28 6.01 3.85
CA MET A 20 -0.30 7.14 2.91
C MET A 20 1.08 7.76 2.70
N ILE A 21 1.91 7.84 3.75
CA ILE A 21 3.29 8.36 3.63
C ILE A 21 4.14 7.44 2.75
N ASP A 22 3.96 6.12 2.89
CA ASP A 22 4.70 5.15 2.08
C ASP A 22 4.23 5.14 0.61
N MET A 23 2.93 5.37 0.35
CA MET A 23 2.40 5.41 -1.01
C MET A 23 2.63 6.74 -1.74
N VAL A 24 2.40 7.87 -1.07
CA VAL A 24 2.50 9.22 -1.68
C VAL A 24 3.93 9.72 -1.58
N GLY A 25 4.83 9.05 -2.29
CA GLY A 25 6.22 9.44 -2.45
C GLY A 25 6.47 10.27 -3.72
N ILE A 26 7.68 10.17 -4.27
CA ILE A 26 8.06 10.81 -5.54
C ILE A 26 7.31 10.23 -6.76
N GLY A 27 6.73 9.04 -6.64
CA GLY A 27 6.11 8.28 -7.73
C GLY A 27 5.15 9.10 -8.58
N PRO A 28 4.03 9.62 -8.04
CA PRO A 28 3.06 10.41 -8.81
C PRO A 28 3.67 11.63 -9.51
N PHE A 29 4.66 12.28 -8.90
CA PHE A 29 5.31 13.46 -9.47
C PHE A 29 6.18 13.14 -10.69
N VAL A 30 6.64 11.89 -10.82
CA VAL A 30 7.42 11.42 -11.98
C VAL A 30 6.51 10.75 -13.02
N THR A 31 5.55 9.94 -12.57
CA THR A 31 4.70 9.14 -13.48
C THR A 31 3.59 9.96 -14.13
N LEU A 32 3.00 10.95 -13.45
CA LEU A 32 1.92 11.76 -14.03
C LEU A 32 2.38 12.58 -15.25
N PRO A 33 3.51 13.32 -15.22
CA PRO A 33 4.00 14.02 -16.40
C PRO A 33 4.32 13.07 -17.55
N LEU A 34 4.85 11.88 -17.25
CA LEU A 34 5.14 10.85 -18.26
C LEU A 34 3.86 10.39 -18.96
N ILE A 35 2.82 10.02 -18.20
CA ILE A 35 1.53 9.59 -18.74
C ILE A 35 0.87 10.73 -19.52
N MET A 36 0.97 11.96 -19.02
CA MET A 36 0.48 13.16 -19.72
C MET A 36 1.19 13.36 -21.06
N GLY A 37 2.50 13.11 -21.13
CA GLY A 37 3.26 13.15 -22.38
C GLY A 37 2.79 12.12 -23.41
N PHE A 38 2.39 10.93 -22.97
CA PHE A 38 1.91 9.86 -23.86
C PHE A 38 0.44 10.02 -24.28
N MET A 39 -0.42 10.51 -23.39
CA MET A 39 -1.88 10.49 -23.59
C MET A 39 -2.52 11.87 -23.76
N GLY A 40 -1.73 12.94 -23.59
CA GLY A 40 -2.21 14.32 -23.67
C GLY A 40 -3.39 14.57 -22.72
N PRO A 41 -4.49 15.17 -23.20
CA PRO A 41 -5.63 15.55 -22.35
C PRO A 41 -6.36 14.35 -21.72
N ASN A 42 -6.18 13.14 -22.25
CA ASN A 42 -6.87 11.93 -21.78
C ASN A 42 -6.15 11.22 -20.62
N PHE A 43 -5.05 11.78 -20.09
CA PHE A 43 -4.24 11.15 -19.04
C PHE A 43 -5.04 10.82 -17.76
N LEU A 44 -6.08 11.61 -17.46
CA LEU A 44 -6.97 11.38 -16.32
C LEU A 44 -7.70 10.03 -16.41
N LEU A 45 -7.99 9.54 -17.62
CA LEU A 45 -8.61 8.21 -17.79
C LEU A 45 -7.65 7.10 -17.36
N ALA A 46 -6.38 7.18 -17.77
CA ALA A 46 -5.37 6.23 -17.32
C ALA A 46 -5.14 6.31 -15.80
N TRP A 47 -5.20 7.52 -15.24
CA TRP A 47 -5.11 7.69 -13.79
C TRP A 47 -6.30 7.07 -13.06
N LEU A 48 -7.52 7.25 -13.55
CA LEU A 48 -8.73 6.63 -12.98
C LEU A 48 -8.68 5.11 -13.04
N VAL A 49 -8.26 4.54 -14.17
CA VAL A 49 -8.08 3.08 -14.30
C VAL A 49 -7.00 2.58 -13.34
N GLY A 50 -5.89 3.29 -13.22
CA GLY A 50 -4.83 2.98 -12.25
C GLY A 50 -5.32 3.04 -10.80
N ALA A 51 -6.11 4.06 -10.45
CA ALA A 51 -6.71 4.20 -9.13
C ALA A 51 -7.70 3.05 -8.81
N ALA A 52 -8.51 2.64 -9.80
CA ALA A 52 -9.41 1.51 -9.63
C ALA A 52 -8.64 0.19 -9.43
N LEU A 53 -7.59 -0.06 -10.20
CA LEU A 53 -6.72 -1.23 -10.02
C LEU A 53 -6.03 -1.22 -8.66
N ALA A 54 -5.50 -0.07 -8.23
CA ALA A 54 -4.87 0.09 -6.92
C ALA A 54 -5.87 -0.13 -5.77
N ALA A 55 -7.13 0.27 -5.93
CA ALA A 55 -8.17 -0.01 -4.93
C ALA A 55 -8.44 -1.52 -4.80
N VAL A 56 -8.53 -2.25 -5.92
CA VAL A 56 -8.70 -3.71 -5.91
C VAL A 56 -7.50 -4.40 -5.24
N ASP A 57 -6.27 -4.02 -5.60
CA ASP A 57 -5.06 -4.53 -4.96
C ASP A 57 -5.06 -4.24 -3.45
N GLY A 58 -5.37 -3.01 -3.05
CA GLY A 58 -5.45 -2.61 -1.65
C GLY A 58 -6.46 -3.41 -0.82
N LEU A 59 -7.60 -3.80 -1.41
CA LEU A 59 -8.58 -4.67 -0.74
C LEU A 59 -8.00 -6.07 -0.48
N ILE A 60 -7.28 -6.65 -1.45
CA ILE A 60 -6.61 -7.95 -1.29
C ILE A 60 -5.58 -7.87 -0.15
N TRP A 61 -4.75 -6.82 -0.12
CA TRP A 61 -3.79 -6.61 0.96
C TRP A 61 -4.47 -6.41 2.32
N SER A 62 -5.63 -5.74 2.36
CA SER A 62 -6.40 -5.53 3.58
C SER A 62 -6.95 -6.85 4.13
N GLU A 63 -7.48 -7.73 3.27
CA GLU A 63 -7.96 -9.05 3.68
C GLU A 63 -6.81 -9.93 4.21
N LEU A 64 -5.66 -9.95 3.52
CA LEU A 64 -4.49 -10.69 3.96
C LEU A 64 -3.93 -10.17 5.29
N GLY A 65 -3.85 -8.85 5.45
CA GLY A 65 -3.39 -8.22 6.69
C GLY A 65 -4.34 -8.45 7.87
N ALA A 66 -5.65 -8.52 7.61
CA ALA A 66 -6.65 -8.86 8.63
C ALA A 66 -6.60 -10.34 9.01
N ALA A 67 -6.42 -11.25 8.04
CA ALA A 67 -6.31 -12.69 8.28
C ALA A 67 -5.02 -13.10 9.00
N TYR A 68 -3.90 -12.42 8.69
CA TYR A 68 -2.58 -12.72 9.24
C TYR A 68 -1.95 -11.47 9.88
N PRO A 69 -2.39 -11.06 11.09
CA PRO A 69 -2.07 -9.76 11.71
C PRO A 69 -0.67 -9.70 12.37
N GLU A 70 0.29 -10.40 11.78
CA GLU A 70 1.61 -10.62 12.34
C GLU A 70 2.66 -9.83 11.59
N ALA A 71 3.75 -9.46 12.27
CA ALA A 71 4.84 -8.74 11.62
C ALA A 71 5.48 -9.62 10.52
N GLY A 72 5.67 -9.03 9.34
CA GLY A 72 6.34 -9.69 8.20
C GLY A 72 5.76 -9.37 6.83
N GLY A 73 4.52 -8.85 6.76
CA GLY A 73 3.89 -8.43 5.50
C GLY A 73 3.97 -9.50 4.41
N SER A 74 4.40 -9.10 3.21
CA SER A 74 4.51 -9.96 2.03
C SER A 74 5.35 -11.21 2.27
N TYR A 75 6.46 -11.10 3.02
CA TYR A 75 7.31 -12.25 3.34
C TYR A 75 6.52 -13.31 4.11
N ARG A 76 5.68 -12.90 5.06
CA ARG A 76 4.86 -13.83 5.83
C ARG A 76 3.78 -14.48 4.98
N PHE A 77 3.12 -13.73 4.10
CA PHE A 77 2.11 -14.29 3.21
C PHE A 77 2.72 -15.34 2.28
N LEU A 78 3.89 -15.06 1.73
CA LEU A 78 4.63 -16.01 0.89
C LEU A 78 5.07 -17.24 1.68
N LYS A 79 5.58 -17.06 2.90
CA LYS A 79 5.95 -18.17 3.78
C LYS A 79 4.76 -19.05 4.14
N LEU A 80 3.58 -18.47 4.36
CA LEU A 80 2.35 -19.24 4.60
C LEU A 80 1.88 -20.00 3.35
N ALA A 81 2.05 -19.41 2.18
CA ALA A 81 1.64 -20.02 0.92
C ALA A 81 2.59 -21.13 0.44
N TYR A 82 3.91 -20.98 0.66
CA TYR A 82 4.93 -21.84 0.04
C TYR A 82 5.78 -22.64 1.04
N GLY A 83 5.73 -22.34 2.35
CA GLY A 83 6.55 -22.99 3.39
C GLY A 83 7.85 -22.25 3.69
#